data_AF-A0A413RXZ5-F1
#
_entry.id   AF-A0A413RXZ5-F1
#
_cell.length_a   1.000
_cell.length_b   1.000
_cell.length_c   1.000
_cell.angle_alpha   90.00
_cell.angle_beta   90.00
_cell.angle_gamma   90.00
#
_symmetry.space_group_name_H-M   'P 1'
#
loop_
_entity.id
_entity.type
_entity.pdbx_description
1 polymer ?
#
loop_
_entity_poly.entity_id
_entity_poly.type
_entity_poly.pdbx_seq_one_letter_code
_entity_poly.pdbx_strand_id
1 'polypeptide(L)' 'MPVLSPQAFGVDSIVLGDNSKAYGDNSKGYGDRIHSYKKV' A
#
# COMPACT_ATOMS: atom_id res chain seq x y z
N MET A 1 -9.45 2.17 -14.01
CA MET A 1 -8.16 2.81 -13.67
C MET A 1 -7.18 1.68 -13.36
N PRO A 2 -5.94 1.68 -13.88
CA PRO A 2 -4.99 0.62 -13.58
C PRO A 2 -4.65 0.61 -12.08
N VAL A 3 -4.64 -0.57 -11.48
CA VAL A 3 -4.19 -0.79 -10.10
C VAL A 3 -2.68 -0.92 -10.09
N LEU A 4 -2.00 -0.09 -9.29
CA LEU A 4 -0.55 -0.15 -9.10
C LEU A 4 -0.24 -0.98 -7.86
N SER A 5 0.78 -1.82 -7.97
CA SER A 5 1.30 -2.55 -6.81
C SER A 5 1.85 -1.59 -5.75
N PRO A 6 1.79 -1.97 -4.46
CA PRO A 6 2.44 -1.25 -3.37
C PRO A 6 3.93 -0.99 -3.66
N GLN A 7 4.44 0.20 -3.32
CA GLN A 7 5.84 0.58 -3.54
C GLN A 7 6.48 1.15 -2.26
N ALA A 8 7.62 0.59 -1.86
CA ALA A 8 8.38 1.04 -0.69
C ALA A 8 9.76 1.58 -1.12
N PHE A 9 10.08 2.79 -0.70
CA PHE A 9 11.35 3.46 -0.97
C PHE A 9 12.01 3.87 0.36
N GLY A 10 12.62 2.91 1.05
CA GLY A 10 13.32 3.14 2.32
C GLY A 10 13.53 1.85 3.12
N VAL A 11 14.55 1.85 3.97
CA VAL A 11 14.85 0.74 4.89
C VAL A 11 13.84 0.73 6.03
N ASP A 12 13.37 -0.46 6.40
CA ASP A 12 12.36 -0.67 7.46
C ASP A 12 11.03 0.09 7.21
N SER A 13 10.66 0.27 5.94
CA SER A 13 9.38 0.88 5.58
C SER A 13 8.27 -0.16 5.41
N ILE A 14 7.05 0.22 5.75
CA ILE A 14 5.86 -0.62 5.65
C ILE A 14 4.95 -0.03 4.58
N VAL A 15 4.55 -0.83 3.59
CA VAL A 15 3.60 -0.41 2.56
C VAL A 15 2.46 -1.42 2.44
N LEU A 16 1.21 -0.95 2.51
CA LEU A 16 0.02 -1.80 2.53
C LEU A 16 -1.09 -1.22 1.66
N GLY A 17 -1.77 -2.08 0.88
CA GLY A 17 -2.91 -1.71 0.04
C GLY A 17 -2.51 -1.32 -1.39
N ASP A 18 -3.46 -1.40 -2.31
CA ASP A 18 -3.23 -1.07 -3.71
C ASP A 18 -2.94 0.43 -3.88
N ASN A 19 -2.12 0.80 -4.87
CA ASN A 19 -1.68 2.17 -5.12
C ASN A 19 -0.91 2.84 -3.96
N SER A 20 -0.49 2.09 -2.95
CA SER A 20 0.23 2.62 -1.78
C SER A 20 1.70 2.94 -2.08
N LYS A 21 2.21 4.00 -1.45
CA LYS A 21 3.64 4.37 -1.50
C LYS A 21 4.15 4.80 -0.13
N ALA A 22 5.31 4.28 0.26
CA ALA A 22 6.07 4.71 1.44
C ALA A 22 7.40 5.30 1.00
N TYR A 23 7.73 6.51 1.48
CA TYR A 23 8.97 7.22 1.16
C TYR A 23 9.76 7.51 2.43
N GLY A 24 11.04 7.15 2.42
CA GLY A 24 11.96 7.33 3.55
C GLY A 24 12.04 6.11 4.46
N ASP A 25 13.10 6.06 5.26
CA ASP A 25 13.32 4.97 6.21
C ASP A 25 12.30 5.02 7.37
N ASN A 26 11.88 3.85 7.87
CA ASN A 26 10.83 3.72 8.90
C ASN A 26 9.46 4.34 8.53
N SER A 27 9.23 4.60 7.25
CA SER A 27 7.99 5.24 6.78
C SER A 27 6.86 4.25 6.60
N LYS A 28 5.62 4.76 6.61
CA LYS A 28 4.41 3.95 6.40
C LYS A 28 3.58 4.52 5.25
N GLY A 29 3.31 3.69 4.26
CA GLY A 29 2.45 4.00 3.13
C GLY A 29 1.20 3.14 3.16
N TYR A 30 0.03 3.77 3.23
CA TYR A 30 -1.26 3.09 3.20
C TYR A 30 -2.02 3.53 1.96
N GLY A 31 -2.44 2.56 1.15
CA GLY A 31 -3.20 2.77 -0.06
C GLY A 31 -4.59 2.18 0.04
N ASP A 32 -5.24 2.06 -1.11
CA ASP A 32 -6.60 1.60 -1.19
C ASP A 32 -6.68 0.15 -0.70
N ARG A 33 -7.38 -0.01 0.41
CA ARG A 33 -7.75 -1.32 0.92
C ARG A 33 -9.00 -1.74 0.16
N ILE A 34 -8.84 -2.46 -0.96
CA ILE A 34 -9.98 -3.11 -1.63
C ILE A 34 -10.43 -4.28 -0.76
N HIS A 35 -11.14 -3.95 0.33
CA HIS A 35 -11.88 -4.90 1.13
C HIS A 35 -13.22 -5.16 0.42
N SER A 36 -13.20 -5.97 -0.64
CA SER A 36 -14.43 -6.62 -1.10
C SER A 36 -14.77 -7.76 -0.14
N TYR A 37 -15.23 -7.43 1.07
CA TYR A 37 -16.02 -8.38 1.86
C TYR A 37 -17.40 -8.52 1.19
N LYS A 38 -17.45 -9.26 0.07
CA LYS A 38 -18.70 -9.84 -0.43
C LYS A 38 -19.02 -11.00 0.51
N LYS A 39 -19.72 -10.71 1.60
CA LYS A 39 -20.43 -11.74 2.36
C LYS A 39 -21.59 -12.19 1.48
N VAL A 40 -21.48 -13.40 0.91
CA VAL A 40 -22.61 -14.11 0.30
C VAL A 40 -23.56 -14.61 1.38
#